data_AF-A0A316ESS8-F1
#
_entry.id   AF-A0A316ESS8-F1
#
_cell.length_a   1.000
_cell.length_b   1.000
_cell.length_c   1.000
_cell.angle_alpha   90.00
_cell.angle_beta   90.00
_cell.angle_gamma   90.00
#
_symmetry.space_group_name_H-M   'P 1'
#
loop_
_entity.id
_entity.type
_entity.pdbx_description
1 polymer ?
#
loop_
_entity_poly.entity_id
_entity_poly.type
_entity_poly.pdbx_seq_one_letter_code
_entity_poly.pdbx_strand_id
1 'polypeptide(L)'
;MRKLILTLILGMCVWASGFAQTTSDFNSALKYIKAGNTLREVKQYDQAEEYLNKALNIVRNKDKYWEAAAYENLGFLYRDQENILEASRNFSKAIDIYRSLKMAMSEKALMQLMAGLKDSEELFAGIDIGSKGVKLSIIGVSVSPKKGLTYNLRKSMSINTEPSALSAASIKETAAAVRDLIDTATVKNSVVSDRLFVVMSSGLKQATDKAPGKEAELVAAIKEATRNPNLKVDVVSFEDEAKYGALAMIVPELHLSSSIMDIGGGNVKGGYLLNRSKFEAVNFPYGTKAFGKIVKTKYPDADIKGYIAGVDNEIVAVREEMAIEMNRRVGLKNRKNVYLLGGIAFVMNTLLHPERAAIIGRPVEVSLDDVKKFRQMAVSNYEELINPDYGKIADPIVKQIAEEDVKLITTKLYNNQDIIAGATILETVMKEYARDGVQKRFYFIKGGDVAWISGYIFKIISDDYAVKKEL
;
A
#
# COMPACT_ATOMS: atom_id res chain seq x y z
N MET A 1 43.68 24.18 56.63
CA MET A 1 44.35 23.17 55.76
C MET A 1 43.67 21.78 55.79
N ARG A 2 43.35 21.18 56.94
CA ARG A 2 42.72 19.82 57.00
C ARG A 2 41.37 19.65 56.29
N LYS A 3 40.48 20.64 56.30
CA LYS A 3 39.16 20.56 55.62
C LYS A 3 39.24 20.70 54.09
N LEU A 4 40.27 21.36 53.56
CA LEU A 4 40.47 21.55 52.12
C LEU A 4 41.04 20.28 51.44
N ILE A 5 41.87 19.53 52.17
CA ILE A 5 42.46 18.27 51.69
C ILE A 5 41.39 17.16 51.61
N LEU A 6 40.46 17.10 52.58
CA LEU A 6 39.38 16.10 52.56
C LEU A 6 38.40 16.31 51.40
N THR A 7 38.10 17.56 51.02
CA THR A 7 37.23 17.87 49.89
C THR A 7 37.90 17.60 48.54
N LEU A 8 39.22 17.83 48.44
CA LEU A 8 39.99 17.48 47.25
C LEU A 8 40.08 15.96 47.04
N ILE A 9 40.24 15.18 48.12
CA ILE A 9 40.31 13.71 48.07
C ILE A 9 38.94 13.11 47.76
N LEU A 10 37.84 13.61 48.35
CA LEU A 10 36.49 13.16 48.01
C LEU A 10 36.14 13.48 46.54
N GLY A 11 36.54 14.66 46.05
CA GLY A 11 36.41 15.03 44.64
C GLY A 11 37.19 14.08 43.72
N MET A 12 38.46 13.81 44.01
CA MET A 12 39.26 12.87 43.22
C MET A 12 38.69 11.43 43.22
N CYS A 13 38.13 10.96 44.34
CA CYS A 13 37.52 9.62 44.41
C CYS A 13 36.22 9.50 43.59
N VAL A 14 35.38 10.55 43.56
CA VAL A 14 34.16 10.58 42.73
C VAL A 14 34.49 10.69 41.24
N TRP A 15 35.56 11.42 40.89
CA TRP A 15 36.05 11.49 39.52
C TRP A 15 36.72 10.19 39.08
N ALA A 16 37.49 9.53 39.95
CA ALA A 16 38.14 8.25 39.67
C ALA A 16 37.15 7.10 39.53
N SER A 17 36.07 7.06 40.33
CA SER A 17 35.03 6.04 40.20
C SER A 17 34.19 6.21 38.92
N GLY A 18 33.89 7.45 38.53
CA GLY A 18 33.24 7.76 37.24
C GLY A 18 34.09 7.37 36.03
N PHE A 19 35.39 7.65 36.06
CA PHE A 19 36.34 7.21 35.01
C PHE A 19 36.51 5.69 34.98
N ALA A 20 36.65 5.03 36.13
CA ALA A 20 36.81 3.57 36.19
C ALA A 20 35.58 2.83 35.64
N GLN A 21 34.37 3.28 35.99
CA GLN A 21 33.13 2.69 35.52
C GLN A 21 32.92 2.88 34.00
N THR A 22 33.21 4.07 33.48
CA THR A 22 33.15 4.34 32.03
C THR A 22 34.18 3.55 31.22
N THR A 23 35.42 3.34 31.71
CA THR A 23 36.41 2.46 31.04
C THR A 23 36.05 0.98 31.11
N SER A 24 35.40 0.52 32.18
CA SER A 24 34.91 -0.87 32.30
C SER A 24 33.79 -1.16 31.31
N ASP A 25 32.87 -0.22 31.13
CA ASP A 25 31.76 -0.34 30.19
C ASP A 25 32.26 -0.36 28.75
N PHE A 26 33.21 0.52 28.39
CA PHE A 26 33.80 0.54 27.04
C PHE A 26 34.50 -0.77 26.67
N ASN A 27 35.34 -1.32 27.57
CA ASN A 27 35.97 -2.62 27.34
C ASN A 27 34.94 -3.76 27.17
N SER A 28 33.78 -3.64 27.82
CA SER A 28 32.67 -4.59 27.66
C SER A 28 32.05 -4.50 26.27
N ALA A 29 31.90 -3.29 25.70
CA ALA A 29 31.43 -3.12 24.33
C ALA A 29 32.34 -3.80 23.30
N LEU A 30 33.66 -3.64 23.41
CA LEU A 30 34.60 -4.29 22.51
C LEU A 30 34.53 -5.83 22.59
N LYS A 31 34.35 -6.37 23.80
CA LYS A 31 34.12 -7.81 24.01
C LYS A 31 32.83 -8.26 23.35
N TYR A 32 31.77 -7.48 23.48
CA TYR A 32 30.48 -7.78 22.85
C TYR A 32 30.52 -7.72 21.32
N ILE A 33 31.23 -6.75 20.71
CA ILE A 33 31.43 -6.71 19.25
C ILE A 33 32.14 -7.97 18.78
N LYS A 34 33.23 -8.35 19.47
CA LYS A 34 33.99 -9.57 19.13
C LYS A 34 33.14 -10.82 19.27
N ALA A 35 32.43 -10.97 20.39
CA ALA A 35 31.54 -12.10 20.62
C ALA A 35 30.45 -12.18 19.55
N GLY A 36 29.80 -11.06 19.25
CA GLY A 36 28.78 -10.98 18.20
C GLY A 36 29.30 -11.38 16.82
N ASN A 37 30.49 -10.91 16.45
CA ASN A 37 31.13 -11.30 15.19
C ASN A 37 31.49 -12.80 15.16
N THR A 38 32.04 -13.35 16.24
CA THR A 38 32.32 -14.79 16.33
C THR A 38 31.04 -15.64 16.22
N LEU A 39 29.96 -15.21 16.88
CA LEU A 39 28.66 -15.87 16.82
C LEU A 39 28.05 -15.82 15.41
N ARG A 40 28.20 -14.69 14.69
CA ARG A 40 27.81 -14.57 13.28
C ARG A 40 28.49 -15.61 12.41
N GLU A 41 29.81 -15.76 12.52
CA GLU A 41 30.59 -16.72 11.71
C GLU A 41 30.16 -18.18 11.94
N VAL A 42 29.69 -18.51 13.14
CA VAL A 42 29.12 -19.84 13.46
C VAL A 42 27.60 -19.92 13.27
N LYS A 43 27.01 -18.94 12.58
CA LYS A 43 25.58 -18.84 12.22
C LYS A 43 24.61 -18.82 13.43
N GLN A 44 25.09 -18.40 14.60
CA GLN A 44 24.26 -18.14 15.77
C GLN A 44 23.74 -16.70 15.74
N TYR A 45 22.87 -16.43 14.77
CA TYR A 45 22.51 -15.05 14.42
C TYR A 45 21.75 -14.32 15.53
N ASP A 46 20.81 -14.96 16.22
CA ASP A 46 20.05 -14.32 17.31
C ASP A 46 20.94 -13.85 18.46
N GLN A 47 21.92 -14.68 18.85
CA GLN A 47 22.87 -14.31 19.89
C GLN A 47 23.86 -13.25 19.39
N ALA A 48 24.30 -13.35 18.12
CA ALA A 48 25.14 -12.34 17.50
C ALA A 48 24.46 -10.96 17.54
N GLU A 49 23.17 -10.90 17.18
CA GLU A 49 22.36 -9.69 17.21
C GLU A 49 22.27 -9.13 18.64
N GLU A 50 22.00 -9.99 19.64
CA GLU A 50 21.92 -9.59 21.04
C GLU A 50 23.23 -8.91 21.52
N TYR A 51 24.37 -9.54 21.27
CA TYR A 51 25.66 -9.00 21.69
C TYR A 51 26.05 -7.73 20.93
N LEU A 52 25.81 -7.67 19.62
CA LEU A 52 26.07 -6.47 18.84
C LEU A 52 25.20 -5.29 19.30
N ASN A 53 23.93 -5.53 19.63
CA ASN A 53 23.05 -4.50 20.19
C ASN A 53 23.48 -4.06 21.60
N LYS A 54 23.95 -4.98 22.46
CA LYS A 54 24.55 -4.63 23.76
C LYS A 54 25.77 -3.73 23.58
N ALA A 55 26.65 -4.05 22.62
CA ALA A 55 27.80 -3.21 22.32
C ALA A 55 27.38 -1.82 21.86
N LEU A 56 26.44 -1.76 20.89
CA LEU A 56 25.93 -0.52 20.35
C LEU A 56 25.36 0.39 21.44
N ASN A 57 24.54 -0.15 22.34
CA ASN A 57 23.97 0.62 23.46
C ASN A 57 25.04 1.24 24.37
N ILE A 58 26.21 0.61 24.51
CA ILE A 58 27.30 1.15 25.32
C ILE A 58 28.00 2.31 24.60
N VAL A 59 28.30 2.16 23.31
CA VAL A 59 29.16 3.09 22.54
C VAL A 59 28.38 4.23 21.85
N ARG A 60 27.08 4.06 21.62
CA ARG A 60 26.22 5.03 20.94
C ARG A 60 26.34 6.41 21.58
N ASN A 61 26.58 7.43 20.76
CA ASN A 61 26.78 8.83 21.16
C ASN A 61 27.95 9.07 22.13
N LYS A 62 28.79 8.06 22.41
CA LYS A 62 29.95 8.17 23.31
C LYS A 62 31.26 8.01 22.57
N ASP A 63 31.33 7.02 21.68
CA ASP A 63 32.49 6.77 20.83
C ASP A 63 32.05 6.52 19.39
N LYS A 64 32.27 7.50 18.53
CA LYS A 64 31.84 7.45 17.12
C LYS A 64 32.49 6.31 16.34
N TYR A 65 33.75 5.99 16.61
CA TYR A 65 34.43 4.94 15.86
C TYR A 65 33.83 3.57 16.21
N TRP A 66 33.68 3.29 17.50
CA TRP A 66 33.11 2.01 17.93
C TRP A 66 31.61 1.90 17.68
N GLU A 67 30.90 3.03 17.65
CA GLU A 67 29.52 3.09 17.16
C GLU A 67 29.44 2.71 15.67
N ALA A 68 30.31 3.27 14.82
CA ALA A 68 30.39 2.87 13.42
C ALA A 68 30.75 1.39 13.26
N ALA A 69 31.70 0.88 14.05
CA ALA A 69 32.09 -0.53 14.02
C ALA A 69 30.96 -1.46 14.48
N ALA A 70 30.17 -1.09 15.50
CA ALA A 70 29.02 -1.86 15.94
C ALA A 70 27.95 -1.93 14.83
N TYR A 71 27.63 -0.80 14.21
CA TYR A 71 26.73 -0.75 13.05
C TYR A 71 27.26 -1.55 11.86
N GLU A 72 28.55 -1.48 11.54
CA GLU A 72 29.17 -2.26 10.48
C GLU A 72 28.99 -3.77 10.71
N ASN A 73 29.22 -4.24 11.95
CA ASN A 73 29.07 -5.66 12.28
C ASN A 73 27.61 -6.13 12.26
N LEU A 74 26.66 -5.28 12.68
CA LEU A 74 25.23 -5.53 12.48
C LEU A 74 24.88 -5.61 10.99
N GLY A 75 25.46 -4.73 10.17
CA GLY A 75 25.27 -4.75 8.72
C GLY A 75 25.71 -6.08 8.08
N PHE A 76 26.86 -6.60 8.50
CA PHE A 76 27.32 -7.92 8.06
C PHE A 76 26.43 -9.05 8.59
N LEU A 77 26.00 -8.99 9.85
CA LEU A 77 25.08 -9.98 10.42
C LEU A 77 23.80 -10.10 9.59
N TYR A 78 23.13 -8.98 9.32
CA TYR A 78 21.90 -8.99 8.55
C TYR A 78 22.12 -9.37 7.09
N ARG A 79 23.27 -9.05 6.50
CA ARG A 79 23.63 -9.52 5.16
C ARG A 79 23.71 -11.04 5.13
N ASP A 80 24.36 -11.65 6.12
CA ASP A 80 24.55 -13.11 6.20
C ASP A 80 23.22 -13.85 6.55
N GLN A 81 22.21 -13.11 7.03
CA GLN A 81 20.82 -13.55 7.18
C GLN A 81 19.95 -13.30 5.94
N GLU A 82 20.52 -12.73 4.86
CA GLU A 82 19.77 -12.27 3.67
C GLU A 82 18.68 -11.21 3.99
N ASN A 83 18.83 -10.50 5.12
CA ASN A 83 18.01 -9.35 5.50
C ASN A 83 18.65 -8.05 4.98
N ILE A 84 18.42 -7.80 3.70
CA ILE A 84 19.02 -6.74 2.90
C ILE A 84 18.61 -5.35 3.40
N LEU A 85 17.37 -5.19 3.85
CA LEU A 85 16.86 -3.92 4.37
C LEU A 85 17.62 -3.53 5.64
N GLU A 86 17.73 -4.44 6.60
CA GLU A 86 18.47 -4.20 7.85
C GLU A 86 19.98 -4.07 7.61
N ALA A 87 20.56 -4.89 6.72
CA ALA A 87 21.96 -4.80 6.33
C ALA A 87 22.31 -3.42 5.77
N SER A 88 21.52 -2.97 4.78
CA SER A 88 21.69 -1.67 4.12
C SER A 88 21.54 -0.52 5.10
N ARG A 89 20.62 -0.62 6.05
CA ARG A 89 20.40 0.41 7.08
C ARG A 89 21.61 0.54 7.99
N ASN A 90 22.11 -0.57 8.51
CA ASN A 90 23.26 -0.60 9.41
C ASN A 90 24.55 -0.13 8.71
N PHE A 91 24.79 -0.56 7.47
CA PHE A 91 25.89 -0.02 6.66
C PHE A 91 25.75 1.48 6.40
N SER A 92 24.54 1.99 6.14
CA SER A 92 24.32 3.43 5.94
C SER A 92 24.73 4.25 7.17
N LYS A 93 24.38 3.78 8.38
CA LYS A 93 24.79 4.45 9.63
C LYS A 93 26.30 4.44 9.83
N ALA A 94 26.93 3.29 9.63
CA ALA A 94 28.39 3.18 9.72
C ALA A 94 29.09 4.10 8.70
N ILE A 95 28.59 4.18 7.45
CA ILE A 95 29.08 5.08 6.40
C ILE A 95 28.97 6.55 6.84
N ASP A 96 27.82 6.98 7.33
CA ASP A 96 27.60 8.37 7.73
C ASP A 96 28.54 8.77 8.89
N ILE A 97 28.76 7.87 9.85
CA ILE A 97 29.70 8.10 10.94
C ILE A 97 31.15 8.10 10.46
N TYR A 98 31.57 7.12 9.65
CA TYR A 98 32.93 7.08 9.08
C TYR A 98 33.23 8.31 8.22
N ARG A 99 32.24 8.81 7.46
CA ARG A 99 32.35 10.09 6.74
C ARG A 99 32.58 11.25 7.68
N SER A 100 31.84 11.32 8.79
CA SER A 100 32.01 12.37 9.81
C SER A 100 33.41 12.33 10.47
N LEU A 101 34.00 11.14 10.57
CA LEU A 101 35.35 10.91 11.06
C LEU A 101 36.44 11.06 9.99
N LYS A 102 36.07 11.39 8.74
CA LYS A 102 36.96 11.47 7.57
C LYS A 102 37.69 10.16 7.26
N MET A 103 37.09 9.02 7.58
CA MET A 103 37.63 7.67 7.32
C MET A 103 37.25 7.18 5.92
N ALA A 104 37.84 7.81 4.90
CA ALA A 104 37.45 7.62 3.49
C ALA A 104 37.55 6.16 2.99
N MET A 105 38.50 5.38 3.50
CA MET A 105 38.64 3.97 3.10
C MET A 105 37.52 3.08 3.65
N SER A 106 37.17 3.25 4.94
CA SER A 106 36.04 2.53 5.56
C SER A 106 34.72 2.93 4.91
N GLU A 107 34.52 4.22 4.66
CA GLU A 107 33.37 4.73 3.91
C GLU A 107 33.25 4.05 2.54
N LYS A 108 34.33 4.06 1.75
CA LYS A 108 34.35 3.49 0.39
C LYS A 108 34.10 1.97 0.40
N ALA A 109 34.68 1.24 1.36
CA ALA A 109 34.48 -0.20 1.48
C ALA A 109 33.01 -0.55 1.74
N LEU A 110 32.37 0.13 2.69
CA LEU A 110 30.95 -0.10 2.98
C LEU A 110 30.03 0.36 1.84
N MET A 111 30.36 1.46 1.15
CA MET A 111 29.62 1.87 -0.04
C MET A 111 29.67 0.82 -1.16
N GLN A 112 30.83 0.17 -1.35
CA GLN A 112 30.97 -0.92 -2.32
C GLN A 112 30.16 -2.16 -1.91
N LEU A 113 30.16 -2.51 -0.62
CA LEU A 113 29.33 -3.60 -0.10
C LEU A 113 27.84 -3.32 -0.28
N MET A 114 27.37 -2.11 0.06
CA MET A 114 25.98 -1.68 -0.17
C MET A 114 25.60 -1.70 -1.66
N ALA A 115 26.52 -1.32 -2.55
CA ALA A 115 26.27 -1.39 -3.98
C ALA A 115 26.10 -2.85 -4.46
N GLY A 116 26.76 -3.80 -3.81
CA GLY A 116 26.61 -5.24 -4.05
C GLY A 116 25.32 -5.86 -3.49
N LEU A 117 24.64 -5.20 -2.55
CA LEU A 117 23.31 -5.64 -2.04
C LEU A 117 22.16 -5.35 -3.00
N LYS A 118 22.43 -4.64 -4.11
CA LYS A 118 21.42 -4.04 -4.99
C LYS A 118 20.59 -5.05 -5.80
N ASP A 119 21.06 -6.29 -5.92
CA ASP A 119 20.41 -7.33 -6.73
C ASP A 119 19.48 -8.26 -5.93
N SER A 120 19.42 -8.09 -4.60
CA SER A 120 18.54 -8.87 -3.71
C SER A 120 17.36 -8.02 -3.25
N GLU A 121 16.18 -8.36 -3.74
CA GLU A 121 14.91 -7.71 -3.41
C GLU A 121 14.18 -8.49 -2.33
N GLU A 122 13.66 -7.81 -1.31
CA GLU A 122 12.83 -8.45 -0.29
C GLU A 122 11.37 -8.43 -0.70
N LEU A 123 10.73 -9.59 -0.71
CA LEU A 123 9.32 -9.72 -1.08
C LEU A 123 8.40 -9.48 0.13
N PHE A 124 7.35 -8.71 -0.10
CA PHE A 124 6.25 -8.45 0.82
C PHE A 124 4.92 -8.71 0.13
N ALA A 125 3.92 -9.15 0.90
CA ALA A 125 2.58 -9.43 0.38
C ALA A 125 1.51 -8.68 1.16
N GLY A 126 0.50 -8.22 0.43
CA GLY A 126 -0.64 -7.52 0.99
C GLY A 126 -1.92 -8.10 0.44
N ILE A 127 -2.85 -8.42 1.33
CA ILE A 127 -4.16 -8.95 1.01
C ILE A 127 -5.21 -7.91 1.37
N ASP A 128 -5.83 -7.30 0.35
CA ASP A 128 -6.96 -6.38 0.46
C ASP A 128 -8.26 -7.20 0.52
N ILE A 129 -8.99 -7.10 1.62
CA ILE A 129 -10.37 -7.60 1.73
C ILE A 129 -11.33 -6.44 1.39
N GLY A 130 -11.72 -6.38 0.12
CA GLY A 130 -12.59 -5.38 -0.48
C GLY A 130 -14.08 -5.68 -0.28
N SER A 131 -14.96 -4.70 -0.54
CA SER A 131 -16.42 -4.95 -0.53
C SER A 131 -16.87 -6.00 -1.56
N LYS A 132 -16.15 -6.09 -2.68
CA LYS A 132 -16.48 -6.97 -3.81
C LYS A 132 -15.69 -8.27 -3.79
N GLY A 133 -14.47 -8.27 -3.28
CA GLY A 133 -13.62 -9.46 -3.32
C GLY A 133 -12.31 -9.23 -2.61
N VAL A 134 -11.47 -10.26 -2.64
CA VAL A 134 -10.16 -10.27 -2.00
C VAL A 134 -9.07 -10.16 -3.06
N LYS A 135 -8.09 -9.30 -2.85
CA LYS A 135 -6.96 -9.10 -3.78
C LYS A 135 -5.63 -9.36 -3.10
N LEU A 136 -4.68 -9.89 -3.85
CA LEU A 136 -3.28 -10.04 -3.46
C LEU A 136 -2.43 -9.04 -4.24
N SER A 137 -1.48 -8.40 -3.56
CA SER A 137 -0.35 -7.69 -4.13
C SER A 137 0.93 -8.25 -3.52
N ILE A 138 1.83 -8.79 -4.35
CA ILE A 138 3.21 -9.08 -3.96
C ILE A 138 4.08 -7.97 -4.52
N ILE A 139 4.73 -7.23 -3.64
CA ILE A 139 5.72 -6.22 -4.00
C ILE A 139 7.10 -6.72 -3.61
N GLY A 140 8.09 -6.35 -4.41
CA GLY A 140 9.46 -6.49 -4.01
C GLY A 140 10.05 -5.11 -3.68
N VAL A 141 10.80 -5.05 -2.59
CA VAL A 141 11.38 -3.82 -2.03
C VAL A 141 12.90 -3.93 -2.08
N SER A 142 13.52 -2.87 -2.59
CA SER A 142 14.97 -2.75 -2.74
C SER A 142 15.46 -1.43 -2.16
N VAL A 143 16.71 -1.41 -1.71
CA VAL A 143 17.39 -0.21 -1.23
C VAL A 143 18.39 0.26 -2.28
N SER A 144 18.31 1.54 -2.64
CA SER A 144 19.25 2.20 -3.52
C SER A 144 19.97 3.32 -2.76
N PRO A 145 21.31 3.40 -2.80
CA PRO A 145 22.06 4.51 -2.20
C PRO A 145 21.64 5.90 -2.73
N LYS A 146 21.12 5.98 -3.96
CA LYS A 146 20.68 7.25 -4.58
C LYS A 146 19.19 7.54 -4.40
N LYS A 147 18.34 6.50 -4.43
CA LYS A 147 16.88 6.65 -4.43
C LYS A 147 16.22 6.31 -3.09
N GLY A 148 16.97 5.79 -2.11
CA GLY A 148 16.42 5.23 -0.89
C GLY A 148 15.67 3.93 -1.17
N LEU A 149 14.59 3.68 -0.43
CA LEU A 149 13.70 2.55 -0.66
C LEU A 149 12.90 2.74 -1.96
N THR A 150 12.82 1.68 -2.75
CA THR A 150 11.95 1.59 -3.93
C THR A 150 11.21 0.26 -3.93
N TYR A 151 9.99 0.22 -4.47
CA TYR A 151 9.26 -1.02 -4.64
C TYR A 151 8.80 -1.23 -6.08
N ASN A 152 8.60 -2.50 -6.45
CA ASN A 152 8.01 -2.91 -7.72
C ASN A 152 6.90 -3.93 -7.46
N LEU A 153 5.77 -3.81 -8.17
CA LEU A 153 4.72 -4.84 -8.14
C LEU A 153 5.22 -6.07 -8.90
N ARG A 154 5.29 -7.22 -8.23
CA ARG A 154 5.74 -8.50 -8.79
C ARG A 154 4.58 -9.36 -9.24
N LYS A 155 3.48 -9.34 -8.48
CA LYS A 155 2.29 -10.13 -8.78
C LYS A 155 1.06 -9.47 -8.17
N SER A 156 -0.05 -9.54 -8.89
CA SER A 156 -1.36 -9.18 -8.37
C SER A 156 -2.39 -10.24 -8.76
N MET A 157 -3.37 -10.47 -7.90
CA MET A 157 -4.46 -11.43 -8.13
C MET A 157 -5.75 -10.93 -7.48
N SER A 158 -6.91 -11.31 -7.99
CA SER A 158 -8.21 -10.98 -7.40
C SER A 158 -9.14 -12.19 -7.42
N ILE A 159 -9.90 -12.37 -6.33
CA ILE A 159 -10.94 -13.39 -6.18
C ILE A 159 -12.22 -12.68 -5.76
N ASN A 160 -13.31 -12.86 -6.52
CA ASN A 160 -14.60 -12.26 -6.20
C ASN A 160 -15.39 -13.20 -5.27
N THR A 161 -15.69 -12.72 -4.07
CA THR A 161 -16.43 -13.47 -3.02
C THR A 161 -17.58 -12.66 -2.43
N GLU A 162 -17.83 -11.46 -2.97
CA GLU A 162 -18.76 -10.46 -2.48
C GLU A 162 -18.77 -10.27 -0.94
N PRO A 163 -17.64 -9.96 -0.27
CA PRO A 163 -17.57 -9.88 1.19
C PRO A 163 -18.62 -8.96 1.84
N SER A 164 -18.99 -7.87 1.16
CA SER A 164 -19.99 -6.91 1.66
C SER A 164 -21.43 -7.43 1.68
N ALA A 165 -21.70 -8.61 1.10
CA ALA A 165 -22.98 -9.29 1.26
C ALA A 165 -23.20 -9.76 2.69
N LEU A 166 -22.12 -10.09 3.42
CA LEU A 166 -22.12 -10.53 4.82
C LEU A 166 -23.04 -11.73 5.12
N SER A 167 -23.35 -12.51 4.08
CA SER A 167 -24.02 -13.81 4.19
C SER A 167 -23.03 -14.88 4.68
N ALA A 168 -23.54 -15.94 5.31
CA ALA A 168 -22.68 -17.05 5.75
C ALA A 168 -21.84 -17.65 4.60
N ALA A 169 -22.42 -17.73 3.39
CA ALA A 169 -21.72 -18.18 2.19
C ALA A 169 -20.59 -17.22 1.80
N SER A 170 -20.87 -15.91 1.67
CA SER A 170 -19.85 -14.90 1.31
C SER A 170 -18.72 -14.83 2.34
N ILE A 171 -19.01 -14.98 3.64
CA ILE A 171 -18.00 -15.00 4.70
C ILE A 171 -17.10 -16.22 4.56
N LYS A 172 -17.67 -17.41 4.38
CA LYS A 172 -16.92 -18.65 4.20
C LYS A 172 -16.05 -18.62 2.94
N GLU A 173 -16.59 -18.14 1.82
CA GLU A 173 -15.86 -18.00 0.56
C GLU A 173 -14.73 -16.98 0.67
N THR A 174 -14.98 -15.84 1.34
CA THR A 174 -13.96 -14.81 1.60
C THR A 174 -12.83 -15.37 2.46
N ALA A 175 -13.15 -16.12 3.52
CA ALA A 175 -12.14 -16.75 4.38
C ALA A 175 -11.27 -17.76 3.60
N ALA A 176 -11.89 -18.59 2.75
CA ALA A 176 -11.17 -19.51 1.87
C ALA A 176 -10.29 -18.75 0.86
N ALA A 177 -10.79 -17.68 0.25
CA ALA A 177 -10.02 -16.86 -0.68
C ALA A 177 -8.81 -16.21 0.01
N VAL A 178 -8.96 -15.66 1.22
CA VAL A 178 -7.84 -15.10 1.99
C VAL A 178 -6.77 -16.18 2.23
N ARG A 179 -7.16 -17.38 2.64
CA ARG A 179 -6.23 -18.50 2.81
C ARG A 179 -5.50 -18.83 1.50
N ASP A 180 -6.21 -18.97 0.39
CA ASP A 180 -5.60 -19.30 -0.91
C ASP A 180 -4.61 -18.22 -1.38
N LEU A 181 -4.88 -16.95 -1.06
CA LEU A 181 -3.98 -15.84 -1.35
C LEU A 181 -2.76 -15.83 -0.42
N ILE A 182 -2.92 -16.20 0.86
CA ILE A 182 -1.80 -16.41 1.79
C ILE A 182 -0.91 -17.53 1.26
N ASP A 183 -1.47 -18.70 0.94
CA ASP A 183 -0.73 -19.85 0.41
C ASP A 183 -0.02 -19.47 -0.90
N THR A 184 -0.66 -18.64 -1.73
CA THR A 184 -0.02 -18.14 -2.94
C THR A 184 1.17 -17.23 -2.64
N ALA A 185 1.04 -16.31 -1.68
CA ALA A 185 2.15 -15.45 -1.29
C ALA A 185 3.32 -16.24 -0.67
N THR A 186 3.03 -17.10 0.30
CA THR A 186 4.06 -17.73 1.13
C THR A 186 4.65 -18.99 0.48
N VAL A 187 3.80 -19.90 -0.01
CA VAL A 187 4.25 -21.19 -0.57
C VAL A 187 4.71 -21.02 -2.01
N LYS A 188 3.94 -20.30 -2.84
CA LYS A 188 4.21 -20.23 -4.29
C LYS A 188 5.17 -19.11 -4.69
N ASN A 189 5.35 -18.09 -3.84
CA ASN A 189 6.18 -16.92 -4.15
C ASN A 189 7.17 -16.58 -3.02
N SER A 190 7.33 -17.47 -2.03
CA SER A 190 8.36 -17.37 -0.99
C SER A 190 8.34 -16.08 -0.18
N VAL A 191 7.18 -15.43 -0.05
CA VAL A 191 7.02 -14.31 0.89
C VAL A 191 7.04 -14.89 2.30
N VAL A 192 7.97 -14.43 3.13
CA VAL A 192 8.01 -14.84 4.55
C VAL A 192 6.80 -14.30 5.31
N SER A 193 6.29 -15.06 6.27
CA SER A 193 5.04 -14.75 6.97
C SER A 193 5.03 -13.38 7.65
N ASP A 194 6.16 -12.93 8.20
CA ASP A 194 6.29 -11.63 8.88
C ASP A 194 6.22 -10.43 7.92
N ARG A 195 6.29 -10.69 6.60
CA ARG A 195 6.17 -9.70 5.52
C ARG A 195 4.82 -9.78 4.81
N LEU A 196 3.85 -10.51 5.38
CA LEU A 196 2.50 -10.64 4.87
C LEU A 196 1.51 -9.83 5.72
N PHE A 197 0.70 -9.01 5.05
CA PHE A 197 -0.30 -8.15 5.68
C PHE A 197 -1.69 -8.49 5.16
N VAL A 198 -2.66 -8.65 6.05
CA VAL A 198 -4.08 -8.85 5.71
C VAL A 198 -4.86 -7.64 6.20
N VAL A 199 -5.54 -6.93 5.29
CA VAL A 199 -6.14 -5.63 5.57
C VAL A 199 -7.56 -5.56 5.01
N MET A 200 -8.51 -5.22 5.88
CA MET A 200 -9.90 -4.92 5.52
C MET A 200 -10.01 -3.49 4.99
N SER A 201 -10.54 -3.34 3.78
CA SER A 201 -10.79 -2.04 3.14
C SER A 201 -11.84 -1.21 3.88
N SER A 202 -11.78 0.12 3.71
CA SER A 202 -12.79 1.04 4.27
C SER A 202 -14.19 0.78 3.73
N GLY A 203 -14.30 0.32 2.48
CA GLY A 203 -15.58 -0.03 1.86
C GLY A 203 -16.22 -1.29 2.47
N LEU A 204 -15.43 -2.29 2.86
CA LEU A 204 -15.96 -3.46 3.57
C LEU A 204 -16.31 -3.08 5.02
N LYS A 205 -15.44 -2.30 5.66
CA LYS A 205 -15.69 -1.77 7.01
C LYS A 205 -17.02 -1.02 7.12
N GLN A 206 -17.35 -0.19 6.12
CA GLN A 206 -18.64 0.49 6.08
C GLN A 206 -19.83 -0.48 6.03
N ALA A 207 -19.69 -1.64 5.38
CA ALA A 207 -20.75 -2.65 5.34
C ALA A 207 -20.88 -3.36 6.70
N THR A 208 -19.75 -3.69 7.34
CA THR A 208 -19.75 -4.34 8.65
C THR A 208 -20.22 -3.43 9.77
N ASP A 209 -19.96 -2.12 9.69
CA ASP A 209 -20.47 -1.12 10.64
C ASP A 209 -22.01 -1.08 10.71
N LYS A 210 -22.67 -1.42 9.60
CA LYS A 210 -24.14 -1.49 9.51
C LYS A 210 -24.70 -2.85 9.94
N ALA A 211 -23.85 -3.82 10.26
CA ALA A 211 -24.23 -5.20 10.56
C ALA A 211 -23.49 -5.69 11.84
N PRO A 212 -24.03 -5.41 13.03
CA PRO A 212 -23.40 -5.74 14.30
C PRO A 212 -22.94 -7.20 14.36
N GLY A 213 -21.68 -7.42 14.79
CA GLY A 213 -21.07 -8.75 14.93
C GLY A 213 -20.50 -9.36 13.65
N LYS A 214 -20.89 -8.89 12.45
CA LYS A 214 -20.42 -9.46 11.18
C LYS A 214 -18.93 -9.29 10.92
N GLU A 215 -18.33 -8.21 11.42
CA GLU A 215 -16.87 -8.04 11.36
C GLU A 215 -16.14 -9.14 12.13
N ALA A 216 -16.56 -9.38 13.37
CA ALA A 216 -15.96 -10.40 14.23
C ALA A 216 -16.17 -11.80 13.65
N GLU A 217 -17.36 -12.09 13.10
CA GLU A 217 -17.67 -13.34 12.41
C GLU A 217 -16.74 -13.57 11.20
N LEU A 218 -16.54 -12.54 10.36
CA LEU A 218 -15.64 -12.62 9.21
C LEU A 218 -14.18 -12.85 9.64
N VAL A 219 -13.69 -12.09 10.63
CA VAL A 219 -12.32 -12.24 11.14
C VAL A 219 -12.12 -13.62 11.78
N ALA A 220 -13.10 -14.14 12.52
CA ALA A 220 -13.05 -15.48 13.09
C ALA A 220 -12.98 -16.55 11.99
N ALA A 221 -13.82 -16.45 10.95
CA ALA A 221 -13.81 -17.37 9.82
C ALA A 221 -12.46 -17.36 9.08
N ILE A 222 -11.85 -16.19 8.90
CA ILE A 222 -10.51 -16.07 8.29
C ILE A 222 -9.45 -16.76 9.16
N LYS A 223 -9.45 -16.52 10.46
CA LYS A 223 -8.51 -17.16 11.41
C LYS A 223 -8.64 -18.67 11.43
N GLU A 224 -9.87 -19.18 11.39
CA GLU A 224 -10.18 -20.60 11.29
C GLU A 224 -9.69 -21.20 9.97
N ALA A 225 -10.05 -20.60 8.84
CA ALA A 225 -9.67 -21.07 7.51
C ALA A 225 -8.15 -21.10 7.30
N THR A 226 -7.45 -20.11 7.86
CA THR A 226 -5.98 -19.99 7.80
C THR A 226 -5.26 -20.81 8.88
N ARG A 227 -5.99 -21.43 9.81
CA ARG A 227 -5.45 -22.15 10.97
C ARG A 227 -4.46 -21.29 11.79
N ASN A 228 -4.72 -19.99 11.84
CA ASN A 228 -3.87 -19.03 12.53
C ASN A 228 -4.72 -18.14 13.47
N PRO A 229 -4.90 -18.54 14.74
CA PRO A 229 -5.71 -17.77 15.70
C PRO A 229 -5.14 -16.37 15.99
N ASN A 230 -3.83 -16.19 15.77
CA ASN A 230 -3.09 -14.95 16.01
C ASN A 230 -2.97 -14.08 14.75
N LEU A 231 -3.54 -14.49 13.61
CA LEU A 231 -3.50 -13.70 12.38
C LEU A 231 -4.10 -12.32 12.64
N LYS A 232 -3.30 -11.29 12.40
CA LYS A 232 -3.73 -9.90 12.46
C LYS A 232 -4.47 -9.56 11.17
N VAL A 233 -5.70 -9.06 11.31
CA VAL A 233 -6.47 -8.48 10.21
C VAL A 233 -6.64 -7.00 10.54
N ASP A 234 -5.85 -6.16 9.88
CA ASP A 234 -5.91 -4.71 10.06
C ASP A 234 -7.14 -4.13 9.37
N VAL A 235 -7.57 -2.95 9.77
CA VAL A 235 -8.64 -2.19 9.10
C VAL A 235 -8.06 -0.85 8.68
N VAL A 236 -8.16 -0.51 7.39
CA VAL A 236 -7.68 0.76 6.88
C VAL A 236 -8.79 1.81 6.89
N SER A 237 -8.46 3.04 7.29
CA SER A 237 -9.38 4.17 7.18
C SER A 237 -9.56 4.58 5.71
N PHE A 238 -10.68 5.20 5.35
CA PHE A 238 -10.86 5.69 3.97
C PHE A 238 -9.82 6.76 3.59
N GLU A 239 -9.36 7.55 4.56
CA GLU A 239 -8.33 8.57 4.37
C GLU A 239 -6.99 7.92 4.01
N ASP A 240 -6.58 6.93 4.80
CA ASP A 240 -5.34 6.20 4.59
C ASP A 240 -5.38 5.41 3.28
N GLU A 241 -6.51 4.76 2.97
CA GLU A 241 -6.67 4.01 1.71
C GLU A 241 -6.51 4.95 0.49
N ALA A 242 -7.14 6.12 0.52
CA ALA A 242 -6.99 7.13 -0.53
C ALA A 242 -5.56 7.70 -0.59
N LYS A 243 -4.95 7.97 0.57
CA LYS A 243 -3.57 8.47 0.67
C LYS A 243 -2.55 7.47 0.13
N TYR A 244 -2.66 6.19 0.49
CA TYR A 244 -1.77 5.15 -0.01
C TYR A 244 -1.96 4.91 -1.50
N GLY A 245 -3.19 4.97 -2.01
CA GLY A 245 -3.45 4.98 -3.45
C GLY A 245 -2.74 6.14 -4.15
N ALA A 246 -2.79 7.35 -3.60
CA ALA A 246 -2.11 8.51 -4.19
C ALA A 246 -0.59 8.34 -4.22
N LEU A 247 0.01 7.93 -3.09
CA LEU A 247 1.45 7.73 -2.96
C LEU A 247 1.99 6.59 -3.84
N ALA A 248 1.16 5.59 -4.12
CA ALA A 248 1.53 4.45 -4.95
C ALA A 248 1.44 4.75 -6.47
N MET A 249 0.47 5.58 -6.88
CA MET A 249 0.10 5.71 -8.30
C MET A 249 0.55 7.01 -8.95
N ILE A 250 0.75 8.05 -8.15
CA ILE A 250 1.15 9.36 -8.65
C ILE A 250 2.65 9.46 -8.45
N VAL A 251 3.38 9.96 -9.45
CA VAL A 251 4.82 10.17 -9.30
C VAL A 251 5.09 11.29 -8.26
N PRO A 252 6.18 11.22 -7.47
CA PRO A 252 6.45 12.13 -6.37
C PRO A 252 6.35 13.62 -6.72
N GLU A 253 6.77 14.00 -7.93
CA GLU A 253 6.75 15.38 -8.44
C GLU A 253 5.33 15.92 -8.62
N LEU A 254 4.34 15.03 -8.81
CA LEU A 254 2.95 15.40 -9.06
C LEU A 254 2.06 15.29 -7.81
N HIS A 255 2.54 14.69 -6.71
CA HIS A 255 1.77 14.47 -5.47
C HIS A 255 1.00 15.70 -4.98
N LEU A 256 1.62 16.88 -4.98
CA LEU A 256 1.02 18.11 -4.46
C LEU A 256 0.19 18.89 -5.50
N SER A 257 0.18 18.44 -6.76
CA SER A 257 -0.50 19.10 -7.88
C SER A 257 -1.66 18.28 -8.47
N SER A 258 -1.82 17.05 -8.01
CA SER A 258 -2.82 16.09 -8.49
C SER A 258 -3.79 15.69 -7.38
N SER A 259 -4.97 15.23 -7.76
CA SER A 259 -5.92 14.54 -6.88
C SER A 259 -6.13 13.11 -7.34
N ILE A 260 -6.69 12.30 -6.43
CA ILE A 260 -7.05 10.92 -6.68
C ILE A 260 -8.53 10.70 -6.37
N MET A 261 -9.18 9.80 -7.11
CA MET A 261 -10.51 9.31 -6.79
C MET A 261 -10.62 7.83 -7.14
N ASP A 262 -10.87 7.01 -6.13
CA ASP A 262 -11.10 5.57 -6.23
C ASP A 262 -12.60 5.27 -6.14
N ILE A 263 -13.15 4.71 -7.22
CA ILE A 263 -14.54 4.30 -7.32
C ILE A 263 -14.63 2.80 -7.01
N GLY A 264 -14.70 2.50 -5.71
CA GLY A 264 -14.76 1.14 -5.18
C GLY A 264 -16.16 0.51 -5.25
N GLY A 265 -16.28 -0.72 -4.75
CA GLY A 265 -17.56 -1.42 -4.67
C GLY A 265 -18.47 -0.90 -3.53
N GLY A 266 -17.88 -0.57 -2.38
CA GLY A 266 -18.60 -0.08 -1.20
C GLY A 266 -18.71 1.44 -1.14
N ASN A 267 -17.61 2.16 -1.41
CA ASN A 267 -17.54 3.62 -1.35
C ASN A 267 -16.84 4.22 -2.57
N VAL A 268 -17.06 5.51 -2.78
CA VAL A 268 -16.17 6.38 -3.56
C VAL A 268 -15.33 7.15 -2.57
N LYS A 269 -14.02 7.10 -2.71
CA LYS A 269 -13.09 7.78 -1.81
C LYS A 269 -11.95 8.39 -2.58
N GLY A 270 -11.43 9.48 -2.09
CA GLY A 270 -10.38 10.20 -2.79
C GLY A 270 -9.87 11.35 -1.98
N GLY A 271 -9.14 12.24 -2.64
CA GLY A 271 -8.54 13.37 -1.98
C GLY A 271 -7.25 13.81 -2.62
N TYR A 272 -6.46 14.51 -1.83
CA TYR A 272 -5.22 15.09 -2.31
C TYR A 272 -4.25 15.41 -1.17
N LEU A 273 -2.94 15.35 -1.45
CA LEU A 273 -1.90 15.70 -0.47
C LEU A 273 -1.77 17.22 -0.38
N LEU A 274 -1.98 17.79 0.81
CA LEU A 274 -1.68 19.19 1.11
C LEU A 274 -0.17 19.41 1.27
N ASN A 275 0.50 18.42 1.88
CA ASN A 275 1.95 18.34 2.00
C ASN A 275 2.33 16.86 2.21
N ARG A 276 3.59 16.58 2.57
CA ARG A 276 4.08 15.20 2.76
C ARG A 276 3.37 14.43 3.89
N SER A 277 2.83 15.10 4.89
CA SER A 277 2.21 14.47 6.06
C SER A 277 0.69 14.56 6.08
N LYS A 278 0.11 15.63 5.53
CA LYS A 278 -1.32 15.92 5.56
C LYS A 278 -2.02 15.58 4.24
N PHE A 279 -3.03 14.72 4.33
CA PHE A 279 -3.94 14.38 3.24
C PHE A 279 -5.31 15.01 3.52
N GLU A 280 -6.00 15.48 2.48
CA GLU A 280 -7.37 15.95 2.60
C GLU A 280 -8.28 14.99 1.83
N ALA A 281 -9.05 14.20 2.56
CA ALA A 281 -9.87 13.13 2.02
C ALA A 281 -11.33 13.54 1.82
N VAL A 282 -11.98 12.85 0.89
CA VAL A 282 -13.44 12.75 0.76
C VAL A 282 -13.83 11.29 0.70
N ASN A 283 -15.00 10.97 1.24
CA ASN A 283 -15.57 9.63 1.22
C ASN A 283 -17.08 9.72 1.10
N PHE A 284 -17.61 8.95 0.17
CA PHE A 284 -19.04 8.85 -0.12
C PHE A 284 -19.46 7.39 0.00
N PRO A 285 -20.57 7.07 0.69
CA PRO A 285 -21.05 5.70 0.91
C PRO A 285 -21.68 5.07 -0.35
N TYR A 286 -21.17 5.43 -1.53
CA TYR A 286 -21.76 5.13 -2.85
C TYR A 286 -20.70 4.52 -3.78
N GLY A 287 -20.28 3.29 -3.52
CA GLY A 287 -19.56 2.48 -4.50
C GLY A 287 -20.49 1.77 -5.48
N THR A 288 -19.95 1.07 -6.48
CA THR A 288 -20.76 0.42 -7.53
C THR A 288 -21.80 -0.55 -6.97
N LYS A 289 -21.42 -1.38 -5.98
CA LYS A 289 -22.31 -2.38 -5.36
C LYS A 289 -23.21 -1.72 -4.31
N ALA A 290 -22.70 -0.77 -3.53
CA ALA A 290 -23.50 -0.06 -2.54
C ALA A 290 -24.63 0.75 -3.20
N PHE A 291 -24.33 1.52 -4.24
CA PHE A 291 -25.33 2.26 -5.00
C PHE A 291 -26.30 1.32 -5.72
N GLY A 292 -25.78 0.28 -6.39
CA GLY A 292 -26.63 -0.73 -7.02
C GLY A 292 -27.59 -1.42 -6.04
N LYS A 293 -27.16 -1.67 -4.80
CA LYS A 293 -28.00 -2.22 -3.72
C LYS A 293 -29.10 -1.26 -3.30
N ILE A 294 -28.81 0.05 -3.17
CA ILE A 294 -29.84 1.07 -2.87
C ILE A 294 -30.96 1.02 -3.91
N VAL A 295 -30.61 0.99 -5.19
CA VAL A 295 -31.59 0.92 -6.29
C VAL A 295 -32.39 -0.39 -6.21
N LYS A 296 -31.73 -1.54 -6.06
CA LYS A 296 -32.42 -2.85 -5.94
C LYS A 296 -33.36 -2.93 -4.74
N THR A 297 -33.01 -2.30 -3.62
CA THR A 297 -33.88 -2.28 -2.43
C THR A 297 -35.13 -1.44 -2.65
N LYS A 298 -35.02 -0.31 -3.36
CA LYS A 298 -36.16 0.57 -3.65
C LYS A 298 -37.01 0.10 -4.83
N TYR A 299 -36.41 -0.63 -5.77
CA TYR A 299 -37.02 -1.13 -6.99
C TYR A 299 -36.78 -2.65 -7.14
N PRO A 300 -37.30 -3.49 -6.23
CA PRO A 300 -36.95 -4.91 -6.16
C PRO A 300 -37.42 -5.74 -7.36
N ASP A 301 -38.56 -5.39 -7.95
CA ASP A 301 -39.18 -6.12 -9.06
C ASP A 301 -38.93 -5.46 -10.43
N ALA A 302 -38.03 -4.48 -10.47
CA ALA A 302 -37.74 -3.76 -11.71
C ALA A 302 -37.01 -4.64 -12.72
N ASP A 303 -37.53 -4.68 -13.95
CA ASP A 303 -36.77 -5.13 -15.10
C ASP A 303 -35.61 -4.17 -15.40
N ILE A 304 -34.85 -4.41 -16.46
CA ILE A 304 -33.69 -3.58 -16.77
C ILE A 304 -34.08 -2.10 -17.02
N LYS A 305 -35.24 -1.84 -17.63
CA LYS A 305 -35.71 -0.47 -17.89
C LYS A 305 -36.10 0.24 -16.59
N GLY A 306 -36.84 -0.45 -15.72
CA GLY A 306 -37.17 0.04 -14.39
C GLY A 306 -35.92 0.29 -13.54
N TYR A 307 -34.92 -0.58 -13.63
CA TYR A 307 -33.65 -0.43 -12.93
C TYR A 307 -32.89 0.82 -13.39
N ILE A 308 -32.83 1.07 -14.71
CA ILE A 308 -32.23 2.29 -15.28
C ILE A 308 -32.96 3.53 -14.77
N ALA A 309 -34.29 3.56 -14.79
CA ALA A 309 -35.07 4.68 -14.27
C ALA A 309 -34.83 4.88 -12.75
N GLY A 310 -34.70 3.79 -11.99
CA GLY A 310 -34.34 3.84 -10.58
C GLY A 310 -32.94 4.42 -10.35
N VAL A 311 -31.95 4.02 -11.15
CA VAL A 311 -30.60 4.61 -11.12
C VAL A 311 -30.65 6.13 -11.39
N ASP A 312 -31.41 6.55 -12.40
CA ASP A 312 -31.54 7.97 -12.77
C ASP A 312 -32.24 8.81 -11.70
N ASN A 313 -33.19 8.23 -10.96
CA ASN A 313 -33.83 8.90 -9.84
C ASN A 313 -32.89 9.00 -8.63
N GLU A 314 -32.22 7.91 -8.27
CA GLU A 314 -31.41 7.82 -7.05
C GLU A 314 -30.09 8.59 -7.15
N ILE A 315 -29.54 8.75 -8.36
CA ILE A 315 -28.29 9.49 -8.55
C ILE A 315 -28.44 10.98 -8.23
N VAL A 316 -29.65 11.55 -8.26
CA VAL A 316 -29.88 12.98 -8.00
C VAL A 316 -29.43 13.37 -6.60
N ALA A 317 -29.87 12.64 -5.57
CA ALA A 317 -29.49 12.89 -4.18
C ALA A 317 -27.99 12.62 -3.94
N VAL A 318 -27.46 11.55 -4.53
CA VAL A 318 -26.03 11.20 -4.47
C VAL A 318 -25.16 12.33 -5.05
N ARG A 319 -25.57 12.87 -6.20
CA ARG A 319 -24.87 13.97 -6.86
C ARG A 319 -24.89 15.24 -6.01
N GLU A 320 -26.01 15.56 -5.37
CA GLU A 320 -26.11 16.73 -4.50
C GLU A 320 -25.16 16.62 -3.29
N GLU A 321 -25.09 15.45 -2.65
CA GLU A 321 -24.14 15.19 -1.57
C GLU A 321 -22.69 15.31 -2.05
N MET A 322 -22.35 14.68 -3.17
CA MET A 322 -21.01 14.76 -3.77
C MET A 322 -20.64 16.20 -4.11
N ALA A 323 -21.55 16.96 -4.70
CA ALA A 323 -21.36 18.35 -5.05
C ALA A 323 -21.04 19.21 -3.83
N ILE A 324 -21.81 19.08 -2.74
CA ILE A 324 -21.61 19.86 -1.52
C ILE A 324 -20.24 19.58 -0.93
N GLU A 325 -19.89 18.30 -0.79
CA GLU A 325 -18.65 17.91 -0.12
C GLU A 325 -17.43 18.21 -0.99
N MET A 326 -17.45 17.90 -2.29
CA MET A 326 -16.34 18.21 -3.19
C MET A 326 -16.12 19.72 -3.33
N ASN A 327 -17.17 20.53 -3.33
CA ASN A 327 -17.05 22.00 -3.42
C ASN A 327 -16.38 22.62 -2.17
N ARG A 328 -16.47 21.97 -1.01
CA ARG A 328 -15.76 22.39 0.22
C ARG A 328 -14.25 22.12 0.15
N ARG A 329 -13.79 21.33 -0.81
CA ARG A 329 -12.41 20.83 -0.91
C ARG A 329 -11.67 21.55 -2.04
N VAL A 330 -11.06 22.69 -1.71
CA VAL A 330 -10.44 23.60 -2.70
C VAL A 330 -9.44 22.91 -3.63
N GLY A 331 -8.67 21.93 -3.15
CA GLY A 331 -7.73 21.19 -3.98
C GLY A 331 -8.39 20.28 -5.02
N LEU A 332 -9.58 19.72 -4.76
CA LEU A 332 -10.33 18.97 -5.77
C LEU A 332 -10.77 19.89 -6.91
N LYS A 333 -11.10 21.15 -6.60
CA LYS A 333 -11.49 22.17 -7.58
C LYS A 333 -10.31 22.68 -8.42
N ASN A 334 -9.19 22.98 -7.77
CA ASN A 334 -8.10 23.71 -8.42
C ASN A 334 -7.05 22.83 -9.11
N ARG A 335 -6.90 21.57 -8.70
CA ARG A 335 -5.90 20.66 -9.30
C ARG A 335 -6.38 20.14 -10.65
N LYS A 336 -5.53 20.25 -11.67
CA LYS A 336 -5.88 19.87 -13.05
C LYS A 336 -5.88 18.36 -13.26
N ASN A 337 -4.90 17.67 -12.68
CA ASN A 337 -4.72 16.24 -12.87
C ASN A 337 -5.54 15.45 -11.85
N VAL A 338 -6.39 14.55 -12.33
CA VAL A 338 -7.24 13.69 -11.50
C VAL A 338 -6.95 12.23 -11.88
N TYR A 339 -6.49 11.43 -10.93
CA TYR A 339 -6.22 10.02 -11.14
C TYR A 339 -7.44 9.20 -10.68
N LEU A 340 -8.05 8.48 -11.62
CA LEU A 340 -9.21 7.63 -11.40
C LEU A 340 -8.77 6.18 -11.17
N LEU A 341 -9.20 5.63 -10.05
CA LEU A 341 -8.99 4.24 -9.67
C LEU A 341 -10.34 3.54 -9.49
N GLY A 342 -10.28 2.23 -9.25
CA GLY A 342 -11.44 1.41 -8.98
C GLY A 342 -11.86 0.57 -10.18
N GLY A 343 -12.58 -0.50 -9.89
CA GLY A 343 -12.89 -1.53 -10.89
C GLY A 343 -13.73 -1.01 -12.05
N ILE A 344 -14.58 -0.01 -11.85
CA ILE A 344 -15.42 0.52 -12.93
C ILE A 344 -14.64 1.38 -13.93
N ALA A 345 -13.62 2.11 -13.49
CA ALA A 345 -12.73 2.82 -14.39
C ALA A 345 -11.95 1.83 -15.27
N PHE A 346 -11.55 0.69 -14.71
CA PHE A 346 -10.99 -0.43 -15.47
C PHE A 346 -11.98 -0.98 -16.49
N VAL A 347 -13.23 -1.27 -16.10
CA VAL A 347 -14.26 -1.76 -17.03
C VAL A 347 -14.46 -0.78 -18.19
N MET A 348 -14.62 0.51 -17.91
CA MET A 348 -14.77 1.54 -18.94
C MET A 348 -13.60 1.52 -19.92
N ASN A 349 -12.36 1.56 -19.42
CA ASN A 349 -11.18 1.63 -20.27
C ASN A 349 -11.00 0.33 -21.07
N THR A 350 -11.27 -0.85 -20.49
CA THR A 350 -11.16 -2.13 -21.19
C THR A 350 -12.21 -2.25 -22.31
N LEU A 351 -13.46 -1.88 -22.05
CA LEU A 351 -14.54 -2.05 -23.02
C LEU A 351 -14.53 -0.97 -24.12
N LEU A 352 -14.07 0.25 -23.83
CA LEU A 352 -14.01 1.32 -24.84
C LEU A 352 -12.65 1.41 -25.56
N HIS A 353 -11.58 0.96 -24.93
CA HIS A 353 -10.21 1.10 -25.43
C HIS A 353 -9.41 -0.22 -25.29
N PRO A 354 -9.87 -1.33 -25.91
CA PRO A 354 -9.19 -2.62 -25.80
C PRO A 354 -7.76 -2.59 -26.36
N GLU A 355 -7.43 -1.64 -27.25
CA GLU A 355 -6.06 -1.43 -27.75
C GLU A 355 -5.06 -1.03 -26.66
N ARG A 356 -5.55 -0.59 -25.49
CA ARG A 356 -4.73 -0.20 -24.34
C ARG A 356 -4.48 -1.35 -23.36
N ALA A 357 -4.93 -2.57 -23.66
CA ALA A 357 -4.91 -3.70 -22.73
C ALA A 357 -3.53 -4.03 -22.15
N ALA A 358 -2.45 -3.83 -22.90
CA ALA A 358 -1.07 -4.06 -22.44
C ALA A 358 -0.43 -2.86 -21.72
N ILE A 359 -1.13 -1.73 -21.56
CA ILE A 359 -0.62 -0.56 -20.84
C ILE A 359 -0.90 -0.75 -19.34
N ILE A 360 0.06 -1.36 -18.64
CA ILE A 360 -0.02 -1.65 -17.20
C ILE A 360 0.83 -0.65 -16.42
N GLY A 361 0.32 -0.15 -15.29
CA GLY A 361 1.06 0.72 -14.36
C GLY A 361 1.39 2.12 -14.90
N ARG A 362 0.92 2.47 -16.10
CA ARG A 362 1.11 3.78 -16.71
C ARG A 362 -0.22 4.52 -16.83
N PRO A 363 -0.25 5.84 -16.59
CA PRO A 363 -1.45 6.65 -16.76
C PRO A 363 -1.83 6.74 -18.23
N VAL A 364 -3.10 6.46 -18.52
CA VAL A 364 -3.74 6.75 -19.80
C VAL A 364 -4.83 7.80 -19.58
N GLU A 365 -4.92 8.75 -20.49
CA GLU A 365 -5.95 9.78 -20.40
C GLU A 365 -7.32 9.20 -20.76
N VAL A 366 -8.33 9.58 -19.98
CA VAL A 366 -9.74 9.28 -20.20
C VAL A 366 -10.53 10.58 -20.15
N SER A 367 -11.60 10.67 -20.92
CA SER A 367 -12.35 11.91 -21.10
C SER A 367 -13.77 11.82 -20.52
N LEU A 368 -14.39 12.99 -20.36
CA LEU A 368 -15.83 13.07 -20.07
C LEU A 368 -16.68 12.43 -21.17
N ASP A 369 -16.20 12.40 -22.41
CA ASP A 369 -16.93 11.80 -23.52
C ASP A 369 -16.82 10.27 -23.50
N ASP A 370 -15.68 9.73 -23.05
CA ASP A 370 -15.53 8.28 -22.84
C ASP A 370 -16.53 7.79 -21.79
N VAL A 371 -16.65 8.46 -20.63
CA VAL A 371 -17.58 8.03 -19.59
C VAL A 371 -19.04 8.22 -19.97
N LYS A 372 -19.39 9.28 -20.73
CA LYS A 372 -20.75 9.45 -21.28
C LYS A 372 -21.08 8.34 -22.26
N LYS A 373 -20.17 8.03 -23.19
CA LYS A 373 -20.32 6.93 -24.15
C LYS A 373 -20.48 5.61 -23.41
N PHE A 374 -19.65 5.36 -22.41
CA PHE A 374 -19.70 4.16 -21.59
C PHE A 374 -21.06 3.99 -20.92
N ARG A 375 -21.56 5.03 -20.24
CA ARG A 375 -22.89 4.99 -19.61
C ARG A 375 -23.99 4.78 -20.65
N GLN A 376 -23.96 5.51 -21.77
CA GLN A 376 -24.95 5.39 -22.84
C GLN A 376 -25.01 3.96 -23.38
N MET A 377 -23.85 3.36 -23.70
CA MET A 377 -23.80 1.99 -24.18
C MET A 377 -24.25 1.00 -23.10
N ALA A 378 -23.92 1.23 -21.82
CA ALA A 378 -24.37 0.37 -20.73
C ALA A 378 -25.91 0.33 -20.60
N VAL A 379 -26.59 1.45 -20.84
CA VAL A 379 -28.07 1.53 -20.72
C VAL A 379 -28.82 1.15 -22.00
N SER A 380 -28.23 1.37 -23.19
CA SER A 380 -28.95 1.22 -24.47
C SER A 380 -28.37 0.14 -25.39
N ASN A 381 -27.06 -0.12 -25.35
CA ASN A 381 -26.35 -1.00 -26.29
C ASN A 381 -25.42 -1.98 -25.54
N TYR A 382 -25.93 -2.64 -24.49
CA TYR A 382 -25.10 -3.46 -23.61
C TYR A 382 -24.35 -4.59 -24.35
N GLU A 383 -25.02 -5.25 -25.30
CA GLU A 383 -24.40 -6.32 -26.10
C GLU A 383 -23.24 -5.80 -26.95
N GLU A 384 -23.34 -4.60 -27.51
CA GLU A 384 -22.24 -3.98 -28.26
C GLU A 384 -21.10 -3.58 -27.32
N LEU A 385 -21.42 -3.07 -26.12
CA LEU A 385 -20.43 -2.67 -25.13
C LEU A 385 -19.52 -3.82 -24.69
N ILE A 386 -20.09 -5.02 -24.51
CA ILE A 386 -19.35 -6.19 -24.05
C ILE A 386 -18.66 -6.98 -25.19
N ASN A 387 -18.86 -6.55 -26.44
CA ASN A 387 -18.22 -7.13 -27.63
C ASN A 387 -17.43 -6.05 -28.38
N PRO A 388 -16.33 -5.53 -27.79
CA PRO A 388 -15.59 -4.43 -28.39
C PRO A 388 -14.89 -4.84 -29.69
N ASP A 389 -14.68 -3.86 -30.57
CA ASP A 389 -13.98 -4.04 -31.83
C ASP A 389 -12.46 -4.24 -31.62
N TYR A 390 -11.99 -5.47 -31.85
CA TYR A 390 -10.56 -5.81 -31.81
C TYR A 390 -9.83 -5.57 -33.15
N GLY A 391 -10.53 -5.18 -34.21
CA GLY A 391 -9.97 -5.07 -35.57
C GLY A 391 -8.84 -4.03 -35.69
N LYS A 392 -8.78 -3.07 -34.76
CA LYS A 392 -7.73 -2.05 -34.68
C LYS A 392 -6.49 -2.49 -33.90
N ILE A 393 -6.51 -3.67 -33.29
CA ILE A 393 -5.40 -4.19 -32.48
C ILE A 393 -4.51 -5.07 -33.36
N ALA A 394 -3.40 -4.50 -33.83
CA ALA A 394 -2.47 -5.20 -34.70
C ALA A 394 -1.62 -6.24 -33.96
N ASP A 395 -1.28 -5.99 -32.68
CA ASP A 395 -0.44 -6.87 -31.87
C ASP A 395 -1.26 -8.05 -31.30
N PRO A 396 -0.94 -9.31 -31.66
CA PRO A 396 -1.66 -10.48 -31.18
C PRO A 396 -1.64 -10.63 -29.66
N ILE A 397 -0.57 -10.21 -28.98
CA ILE A 397 -0.45 -10.30 -27.51
C ILE A 397 -1.40 -9.29 -26.87
N VAL A 398 -1.45 -8.07 -27.37
CA VAL A 398 -2.38 -7.04 -26.89
C VAL A 398 -3.82 -7.50 -27.08
N LYS A 399 -4.13 -8.08 -28.24
CA LYS A 399 -5.45 -8.61 -28.55
C LYS A 399 -5.86 -9.71 -27.58
N GLN A 400 -4.97 -10.67 -27.32
CA GLN A 400 -5.21 -11.74 -26.36
C GLN A 400 -5.51 -11.19 -24.95
N ILE A 401 -4.70 -10.24 -24.46
CA ILE A 401 -4.92 -9.63 -23.13
C ILE A 401 -6.28 -8.91 -23.10
N ALA A 402 -6.65 -8.21 -24.17
CA ALA A 402 -7.95 -7.53 -24.25
C ALA A 402 -9.11 -8.53 -24.20
N GLU A 403 -9.05 -9.62 -24.97
CA GLU A 403 -10.07 -10.68 -24.97
C GLU A 403 -10.19 -11.35 -23.59
N GLU A 404 -9.07 -11.62 -22.93
CA GLU A 404 -9.03 -12.18 -21.56
C GLU A 404 -9.64 -11.22 -20.53
N ASP A 405 -9.31 -9.92 -20.60
CA ASP A 405 -9.87 -8.89 -19.72
C ASP A 405 -11.38 -8.75 -19.92
N VAL A 406 -11.85 -8.68 -21.17
CA VAL A 406 -13.28 -8.59 -21.51
C VAL A 406 -14.02 -9.82 -20.99
N LYS A 407 -13.47 -11.02 -21.22
CA LYS A 407 -14.02 -12.27 -20.69
C LYS A 407 -14.06 -12.26 -19.17
N LEU A 408 -13.00 -11.82 -18.50
CA LEU A 408 -12.96 -11.72 -17.05
C LEU A 408 -14.07 -10.79 -16.53
N ILE A 409 -14.24 -9.63 -17.16
CA ILE A 409 -15.28 -8.66 -16.80
C ILE A 409 -16.66 -9.28 -16.90
N THR A 410 -17.01 -9.82 -18.07
CA THR A 410 -18.37 -10.26 -18.41
C THR A 410 -18.78 -11.56 -17.74
N THR A 411 -17.80 -12.41 -17.35
CA THR A 411 -18.09 -13.71 -16.75
C THR A 411 -17.92 -13.76 -15.25
N LYS A 412 -17.07 -12.90 -14.65
CA LYS A 412 -16.70 -13.01 -13.23
C LYS A 412 -16.80 -11.73 -12.42
N LEU A 413 -16.65 -10.56 -13.06
CA LEU A 413 -16.55 -9.31 -12.30
C LEU A 413 -17.86 -8.53 -12.29
N TYR A 414 -18.47 -8.22 -13.43
CA TYR A 414 -19.58 -7.27 -13.49
C TYR A 414 -20.74 -7.83 -14.31
N ASN A 415 -21.95 -7.72 -13.77
CA ASN A 415 -23.18 -7.89 -14.54
C ASN A 415 -23.67 -6.53 -15.09
N ASN A 416 -24.67 -6.56 -15.96
CA ASN A 416 -25.24 -5.36 -16.60
C ASN A 416 -25.64 -4.27 -15.59
N GLN A 417 -26.37 -4.63 -14.53
CA GLN A 417 -26.80 -3.67 -13.50
C GLN A 417 -25.61 -3.04 -12.75
N ASP A 418 -24.58 -3.83 -12.42
CA ASP A 418 -23.36 -3.32 -11.77
C ASP A 418 -22.61 -2.33 -12.69
N ILE A 419 -22.60 -2.56 -14.00
CA ILE A 419 -22.02 -1.64 -15.00
C ILE A 419 -22.83 -0.36 -15.10
N ILE A 420 -24.17 -0.43 -15.19
CA ILE A 420 -25.06 0.75 -15.26
C ILE A 420 -24.87 1.63 -14.02
N ALA A 421 -24.96 1.04 -12.82
CA ALA A 421 -24.78 1.75 -11.56
C ALA A 421 -23.38 2.36 -11.45
N GLY A 422 -22.35 1.60 -11.79
CA GLY A 422 -20.97 2.06 -11.74
C GLY A 422 -20.67 3.18 -12.75
N ALA A 423 -21.11 3.04 -14.00
CA ALA A 423 -20.92 4.05 -15.03
C ALA A 423 -21.58 5.38 -14.63
N THR A 424 -22.75 5.31 -13.99
CA THR A 424 -23.48 6.48 -13.51
C THR A 424 -22.74 7.19 -12.36
N ILE A 425 -22.16 6.44 -11.41
CA ILE A 425 -21.32 7.01 -10.36
C ILE A 425 -20.04 7.61 -10.93
N LEU A 426 -19.36 6.90 -11.84
CA LEU A 426 -18.12 7.37 -12.47
C LEU A 426 -18.35 8.69 -13.25
N GLU A 427 -19.44 8.76 -14.02
CA GLU A 427 -19.81 9.96 -14.75
C GLU A 427 -20.10 11.13 -13.79
N THR A 428 -20.82 10.85 -12.70
CA THR A 428 -21.17 11.87 -11.69
C THR A 428 -19.90 12.44 -11.06
N VAL A 429 -18.97 11.59 -10.64
CA VAL A 429 -17.68 12.00 -10.09
C VAL A 429 -16.90 12.88 -11.07
N MET A 430 -16.78 12.45 -12.33
CA MET A 430 -16.02 13.22 -13.34
C MET A 430 -16.69 14.57 -13.65
N LYS A 431 -18.02 14.62 -13.69
CA LYS A 431 -18.79 15.86 -13.87
C LYS A 431 -18.61 16.83 -12.71
N GLU A 432 -18.66 16.36 -11.47
CA GLU A 432 -18.48 17.22 -10.30
C GLU A 432 -17.05 17.76 -10.21
N TYR A 433 -16.03 17.00 -10.61
CA TYR A 433 -14.67 17.53 -10.78
C TYR A 433 -14.61 18.64 -11.83
N ALA A 434 -15.34 18.52 -12.94
CA ALA A 434 -15.28 19.44 -14.07
C ALA A 434 -16.21 20.68 -13.92
N ARG A 435 -16.89 20.83 -12.78
CA ARG A 435 -17.97 21.81 -12.60
C ARG A 435 -17.51 23.27 -12.64
N ASP A 436 -16.36 23.60 -12.05
CA ASP A 436 -15.93 25.00 -11.84
C ASP A 436 -15.11 25.59 -13.01
N GLY A 437 -15.24 25.04 -14.23
CA GLY A 437 -14.60 25.57 -15.43
C GLY A 437 -13.08 25.36 -15.53
N VAL A 438 -12.43 24.84 -14.48
CA VAL A 438 -11.04 24.38 -14.54
C VAL A 438 -10.98 23.15 -15.43
N GLN A 439 -10.26 23.25 -16.56
CA GLN A 439 -10.06 22.12 -17.46
C GLN A 439 -9.29 20.99 -16.75
N LYS A 440 -10.01 19.91 -16.43
CA LYS A 440 -9.46 18.70 -15.82
C LYS A 440 -8.84 17.79 -16.87
N ARG A 441 -7.81 17.06 -16.45
CA ARG A 441 -7.27 15.90 -17.16
C ARG A 441 -7.43 14.69 -16.26
N PHE A 442 -8.18 13.70 -16.74
CA PHE A 442 -8.43 12.48 -15.99
C PHE A 442 -7.51 11.38 -16.49
N TYR A 443 -6.89 10.66 -15.57
CA TYR A 443 -5.98 9.58 -15.87
C TYR A 443 -6.49 8.29 -15.23
N PHE A 444 -6.59 7.23 -16.01
CA PHE A 444 -6.79 5.88 -15.51
C PHE A 444 -5.43 5.15 -15.48
N ILE A 445 -5.21 4.28 -14.48
CA ILE A 445 -4.03 3.42 -14.44
C ILE A 445 -4.47 1.97 -14.20
N LYS A 446 -4.24 1.10 -15.20
CA LYS A 446 -4.46 -0.34 -15.08
C LYS A 446 -3.50 -0.94 -14.04
N GLY A 447 -4.02 -1.79 -13.16
CA GLY A 447 -3.32 -2.31 -11.99
C GLY A 447 -3.41 -1.41 -10.76
N GLY A 448 -4.11 -0.27 -10.86
CA GLY A 448 -4.37 0.61 -9.72
C GLY A 448 -5.29 0.02 -8.65
N ASP A 449 -5.97 -1.09 -8.94
CA ASP A 449 -6.90 -1.76 -8.03
C ASP A 449 -6.22 -2.42 -6.82
N VAL A 450 -4.91 -2.66 -6.89
CA VAL A 450 -4.08 -3.10 -5.75
C VAL A 450 -3.15 -2.00 -5.21
N ALA A 451 -3.24 -0.79 -5.76
CA ALA A 451 -2.28 0.27 -5.47
C ALA A 451 -2.25 0.66 -4.00
N TRP A 452 -3.42 0.78 -3.37
CA TRP A 452 -3.50 1.22 -2.00
C TRP A 452 -2.86 0.20 -1.05
N ILE A 453 -3.02 -1.11 -1.31
CA ILE A 453 -2.43 -2.14 -0.45
C ILE A 453 -0.91 -2.23 -0.67
N SER A 454 -0.43 -2.04 -1.91
CA SER A 454 1.02 -1.87 -2.15
C SER A 454 1.57 -0.64 -1.43
N GLY A 455 0.85 0.49 -1.46
CA GLY A 455 1.22 1.72 -0.78
C GLY A 455 1.19 1.61 0.75
N TYR A 456 0.23 0.88 1.31
CA TYR A 456 0.13 0.57 2.73
C TYR A 456 1.38 -0.18 3.22
N ILE A 457 1.76 -1.25 2.52
CA ILE A 457 2.94 -2.04 2.84
C ILE A 457 4.19 -1.18 2.74
N PHE A 458 4.35 -0.47 1.61
CA PHE A 458 5.52 0.36 1.40
C PHE A 458 5.64 1.46 2.47
N LYS A 459 4.53 2.03 2.94
CA LYS A 459 4.53 2.99 4.04
C LYS A 459 5.01 2.36 5.34
N ILE A 460 4.50 1.18 5.72
CA ILE A 460 4.95 0.49 6.95
C ILE A 460 6.45 0.24 6.91
N ILE A 461 6.96 -0.25 5.78
CA ILE A 461 8.40 -0.51 5.59
C ILE A 461 9.19 0.79 5.66
N SER A 462 8.71 1.84 4.98
CA SER A 462 9.38 3.14 4.99
C SER A 462 9.40 3.78 6.37
N ASP A 463 8.35 3.62 7.17
CA ASP A 463 8.27 4.16 8.54
C ASP A 463 9.20 3.39 9.48
N ASP A 464 9.17 2.05 9.45
CA ASP A 464 10.11 1.23 10.21
C ASP A 464 11.55 1.60 9.85
N TYR A 465 11.80 1.79 8.55
CA TYR A 465 13.11 2.22 8.05
C TYR A 465 13.52 3.61 8.50
N ALA A 466 12.60 4.58 8.55
CA ALA A 466 12.89 5.93 9.01
C ALA A 466 13.11 5.98 10.53
N VAL A 467 12.22 5.39 11.33
CA VAL A 467 12.32 5.36 12.80
C VAL A 467 13.63 4.72 13.24
N LYS A 468 13.95 3.54 12.70
CA LYS A 468 15.20 2.85 13.04
C LYS A 468 16.43 3.54 12.44
N LYS A 469 16.29 4.44 11.46
CA LYS A 469 17.40 5.29 10.99
C LYS A 469 17.69 6.41 11.99
N GLU A 470 16.68 6.99 12.61
CA GLU A 470 16.79 8.09 13.57
C GLU A 470 17.21 7.65 14.98
N LEU A 471 16.77 6.47 15.41
CA LEU A 471 17.27 5.81 16.62
C LEU A 471 18.76 5.55 16.46
#